data_AF-A0A0S4LAG9-F1
#
_entry.id   AF-A0A0S4LAG9-F1
#
_cell.length_a   1.000
_cell.length_b   1.000
_cell.length_c   1.000
_cell.angle_alpha   90.00
_cell.angle_beta   90.00
_cell.angle_gamma   90.00
#
_symmetry.space_group_name_H-M   'P 1'
#
loop_
_entity.id
_entity.type
_entity.pdbx_description
1 polymer ?
#
loop_
_entity_poly.entity_id
_entity_poly.type
_entity_poly.pdbx_seq_one_letter_code
_entity_poly.pdbx_strand_id
1 'polypeptide(L)'
;MRPSPLFEKTARWFHRANAALLGTLPCTQGCSHCCIGLFPVTILDRQALRLGLRTLPDEHRKRIERTAAEQVSALTAAAPQLNTNRFIDQWPEEESRQLIERFDTWPCPALEQNGSCGLYQFRPLVCRSMGVPPEDGGCVSGACAVQTAVPLIRLSKTIREEENHLAGMEAEEIEALRRHDGAEGEELFLPYAFLSDAGAW
;
A
#
# COMPACT_ATOMS: atom_id res chain seq x y z
N MET A 1 -4.45 1.31 -28.22
CA MET A 1 -5.08 1.39 -26.89
C MET A 1 -3.95 1.25 -25.86
N ARG A 2 -3.75 2.21 -24.96
CA ARG A 2 -2.70 2.12 -23.93
C ARG A 2 -3.13 1.05 -22.91
N PRO A 3 -2.25 0.14 -22.45
CA PRO A 3 -2.62 -0.83 -21.42
C PRO A 3 -3.06 -0.11 -20.14
N SER A 4 -4.06 -0.65 -19.43
CA SER A 4 -4.49 -0.13 -18.13
C SER A 4 -3.29 -0.08 -17.16
N PRO A 5 -3.15 0.99 -16.36
CA PRO A 5 -2.23 1.04 -15.23
C PRO A 5 -2.43 -0.14 -14.27
N LEU A 6 -1.36 -0.53 -13.57
CA LEU A 6 -1.39 -1.65 -12.63
C LEU A 6 -2.45 -1.49 -11.53
N PHE A 7 -2.56 -0.30 -10.92
CA PHE A 7 -3.56 -0.03 -9.87
C PHE A 7 -5.02 -0.25 -10.34
N GLU A 8 -5.32 -0.02 -11.62
CA GLU A 8 -6.66 -0.31 -12.17
C GLU A 8 -6.88 -1.83 -12.33
N LYS A 9 -5.85 -2.57 -12.76
CA LYS A 9 -5.91 -4.04 -12.83
C LYS A 9 -6.12 -4.62 -11.44
N THR A 10 -5.40 -4.10 -10.45
CA THR A 10 -5.57 -4.42 -9.02
C THR A 10 -6.99 -4.13 -8.55
N ALA A 11 -7.55 -2.95 -8.86
CA ALA A 11 -8.91 -2.62 -8.47
C ALA A 11 -9.93 -3.62 -9.04
N ARG A 12 -9.77 -4.02 -10.32
CA ARG A 12 -10.62 -5.04 -10.95
C ARG A 12 -10.48 -6.41 -10.27
N TRP A 13 -9.26 -6.83 -9.94
CA TRP A 13 -9.02 -8.05 -9.18
C TRP A 13 -9.71 -8.00 -7.81
N PHE A 14 -9.53 -6.91 -7.05
CA PHE A 14 -10.15 -6.75 -5.73
C PHE A 14 -11.68 -6.84 -5.80
N HIS A 15 -12.31 -6.26 -6.83
CA HIS A 15 -13.76 -6.38 -7.02
C HIS A 15 -14.19 -7.83 -7.29
N ARG A 16 -13.42 -8.59 -8.08
CA ARG A 16 -13.67 -10.02 -8.29
C ARG A 16 -13.48 -10.83 -7.01
N ALA A 17 -12.42 -10.55 -6.24
CA ALA A 17 -12.17 -11.18 -4.95
C ALA A 17 -13.32 -10.92 -3.97
N ASN A 18 -13.78 -9.68 -3.85
CA ASN A 18 -14.92 -9.35 -3.00
C ASN A 18 -16.20 -10.08 -3.44
N ALA A 19 -16.47 -10.12 -4.75
CA ALA A 19 -17.63 -10.84 -5.30
C ALA A 19 -17.56 -12.36 -5.02
N ALA A 20 -16.38 -12.96 -5.16
CA ALA A 20 -16.14 -14.36 -4.82
C ALA A 20 -16.32 -14.65 -3.31
N LEU A 21 -16.11 -13.64 -2.48
CA LEU A 21 -16.38 -13.68 -1.04
C LEU A 21 -17.79 -13.18 -0.70
N LEU A 22 -18.73 -13.19 -1.66
CA LEU A 22 -20.12 -12.79 -1.47
C LEU A 22 -20.31 -11.36 -0.91
N GLY A 23 -19.37 -10.46 -1.20
CA GLY A 23 -19.40 -9.09 -0.70
C GLY A 23 -19.02 -8.93 0.77
N THR A 24 -18.45 -9.98 1.40
CA THR A 24 -18.16 -10.00 2.84
C THR A 24 -16.83 -9.35 3.21
N LEU A 25 -16.02 -8.87 2.24
CA LEU A 25 -14.80 -8.13 2.57
C LEU A 25 -15.17 -6.83 3.29
N PRO A 26 -14.71 -6.62 4.54
CA PRO A 26 -15.03 -5.39 5.27
C PRO A 26 -14.41 -4.15 4.62
N CYS A 27 -13.34 -4.33 3.85
CA CYS A 27 -12.64 -3.28 3.14
C CYS A 27 -13.52 -2.69 2.03
N THR A 28 -14.34 -1.72 2.42
CA THR A 28 -15.15 -0.85 1.57
C THR A 28 -14.83 0.61 1.90
N GLN A 29 -15.39 1.57 1.15
CA GLN A 29 -15.22 2.98 1.49
C GLN A 29 -15.84 3.25 2.88
N GLY A 30 -15.02 3.75 3.82
CA GLY A 30 -15.40 3.95 5.22
C GLY A 30 -14.79 2.93 6.20
N CYS A 31 -14.09 1.90 5.71
CA CYS A 31 -13.30 1.00 6.54
C CYS A 31 -11.85 1.47 6.68
N SER A 32 -11.33 1.50 7.91
CA SER A 32 -9.99 1.97 8.25
C SER A 32 -9.04 0.88 8.80
N HIS A 33 -9.50 -0.35 9.05
CA HIS A 33 -8.73 -1.35 9.79
C HIS A 33 -7.38 -1.72 9.14
N CYS A 34 -7.32 -1.83 7.81
CA CYS A 34 -6.09 -2.10 7.08
C CYS A 34 -5.30 -0.81 6.72
N CYS A 35 -5.79 0.36 7.12
CA CYS A 35 -5.17 1.67 6.89
C CYS A 35 -4.44 2.18 8.13
N ILE A 36 -4.14 1.30 9.09
CA ILE A 36 -3.38 1.57 10.31
C ILE A 36 -2.11 0.71 10.27
N GLY A 37 -0.96 1.32 10.55
CA GLY A 37 0.35 0.71 10.55
C GLY A 37 1.28 1.25 9.48
N LEU A 38 2.57 1.19 9.78
CA LEU A 38 3.64 1.44 8.83
C LEU A 38 3.87 0.20 7.96
N PHE A 39 4.00 0.37 6.66
CA PHE A 39 4.35 -0.71 5.74
C PHE A 39 5.13 -0.18 4.54
N PRO A 40 5.93 -1.04 3.88
CA PRO A 40 6.61 -0.68 2.65
C PRO A 40 5.65 -0.61 1.47
N VAL A 41 5.97 0.25 0.52
CA VAL A 41 5.31 0.35 -0.78
C VAL A 41 6.36 0.49 -1.87
N THR A 42 6.01 0.12 -3.09
CA THR A 42 6.95 0.20 -4.21
C THR A 42 7.01 1.61 -4.82
N ILE A 43 8.00 1.85 -5.68
CA ILE A 43 8.04 3.05 -6.52
C ILE A 43 6.83 3.16 -7.47
N LEU A 44 6.25 2.04 -7.91
CA LEU A 44 5.05 2.04 -8.74
C LEU A 44 3.81 2.41 -7.92
N ASP A 45 3.71 1.91 -6.70
CA ASP A 45 2.67 2.32 -5.75
C ASP A 45 2.72 3.83 -5.49
N ARG A 46 3.92 4.35 -5.28
CA ARG A 46 4.15 5.80 -5.16
C ARG A 46 3.66 6.55 -6.39
N GLN A 47 3.95 6.08 -7.60
CA GLN A 47 3.45 6.72 -8.82
C GLN A 47 1.91 6.76 -8.86
N ALA A 48 1.25 5.65 -8.50
CA ALA A 48 -0.20 5.57 -8.44
C ALA A 48 -0.79 6.52 -7.39
N LEU A 49 -0.23 6.53 -6.17
CA LEU A 49 -0.66 7.42 -5.09
C LEU A 49 -0.46 8.89 -5.45
N ARG A 50 0.67 9.25 -6.08
CA ARG A 50 0.93 10.62 -6.57
C ARG A 50 0.05 11.02 -7.75
N LEU A 51 -0.38 10.07 -8.58
CA LEU A 51 -1.39 10.33 -9.60
C LEU A 51 -2.72 10.69 -8.92
N GLY A 52 -3.13 9.92 -7.92
CA GLY A 52 -4.34 10.19 -7.15
C GLY A 52 -4.30 11.52 -6.40
N LEU A 53 -3.20 11.85 -5.72
CA LEU A 53 -3.02 13.14 -5.03
C LEU A 53 -3.22 14.34 -5.95
N ARG A 54 -2.79 14.23 -7.21
CA ARG A 54 -2.96 15.31 -8.21
C ARG A 54 -4.41 15.53 -8.64
N THR A 55 -5.31 14.58 -8.38
CA THR A 55 -6.74 14.70 -8.66
C THR A 55 -7.53 15.31 -7.51
N LEU A 56 -6.94 15.39 -6.31
CA LEU A 56 -7.62 15.90 -5.13
C LEU A 56 -7.66 17.44 -5.09
N PRO A 57 -8.68 18.04 -4.45
CA PRO A 57 -8.65 19.43 -4.07
C PRO A 57 -7.42 19.76 -3.22
N ASP A 58 -6.91 20.98 -3.36
CA ASP A 58 -5.69 21.45 -2.67
C ASP A 58 -5.71 21.23 -1.17
N GLU A 59 -6.86 21.43 -0.53
CA GLU A 59 -7.02 21.28 0.91
C GLU A 59 -6.82 19.83 1.36
N HIS A 60 -7.47 18.87 0.69
CA HIS A 60 -7.28 17.44 0.94
C HIS A 60 -5.84 17.00 0.63
N ARG A 61 -5.26 17.44 -0.50
CA ARG A 61 -3.88 17.10 -0.87
C ARG A 61 -2.88 17.58 0.19
N LYS A 62 -2.96 18.86 0.57
CA LYS A 62 -2.05 19.46 1.57
C LYS A 62 -2.19 18.82 2.95
N ARG A 63 -3.40 18.39 3.33
CA ARG A 63 -3.63 17.62 4.56
C ARG A 63 -2.84 16.31 4.55
N ILE A 64 -2.97 15.54 3.47
CA ILE A 64 -2.26 14.25 3.30
C ILE A 64 -0.74 14.47 3.30
N GLU A 65 -0.25 15.44 2.53
CA GLU A 65 1.18 15.78 2.45
C GLU A 65 1.73 16.22 3.82
N ARG A 66 0.98 17.02 4.60
CA ARG A 66 1.39 17.43 5.95
C ARG A 66 1.51 16.23 6.89
N THR A 67 0.50 15.35 6.94
CA THR A 67 0.54 14.15 7.78
C THR A 67 1.69 13.23 7.37
N ALA A 68 1.93 13.06 6.07
CA ALA A 68 3.07 12.30 5.58
C ALA A 68 4.41 12.92 5.98
N ALA A 69 4.55 14.25 5.91
CA ALA A 69 5.78 14.95 6.32
C ALA A 69 6.05 14.81 7.83
N GLU A 70 5.02 14.91 8.67
CA GLU A 70 5.13 14.67 10.12
C GLU A 70 5.59 13.23 10.42
N GLN A 71 5.03 12.24 9.71
CA GLN A 71 5.43 10.84 9.84
C GLN A 71 6.86 10.59 9.33
N VAL A 72 7.25 11.19 8.21
CA VAL A 72 8.62 11.11 7.69
C VAL A 72 9.61 11.70 8.69
N SER A 73 9.32 12.87 9.28
CA SER A 73 10.17 13.47 10.32
C SER A 73 10.34 12.56 11.54
N ALA A 74 9.27 11.89 11.97
CA ALA A 74 9.35 10.92 13.07
C ALA A 74 10.12 9.64 12.68
N LEU A 75 9.99 9.17 11.43
CA LEU A 75 10.76 8.03 10.91
C LEU A 75 12.25 8.36 10.85
N THR A 76 12.63 9.52 10.31
CA THR A 76 14.03 9.92 10.19
C THR A 76 14.66 10.19 11.56
N ALA A 77 13.89 10.65 12.54
CA ALA A 77 14.36 10.74 13.92
C ALA A 77 14.63 9.35 14.55
N ALA A 78 13.82 8.34 14.20
CA ALA A 78 13.99 6.98 14.68
C ALA A 78 15.07 6.19 13.92
N ALA A 79 15.28 6.49 12.63
CA ALA A 79 16.24 5.87 11.74
C ALA A 79 16.92 6.93 10.85
N PRO A 80 17.97 7.60 11.35
CA PRO A 80 18.63 8.72 10.67
C PRO A 80 19.17 8.40 9.27
N GLN A 81 19.44 7.13 8.94
CA GLN A 81 19.85 6.69 7.61
C GLN A 81 18.84 7.02 6.51
N LEU A 82 17.56 7.18 6.87
CA LEU A 82 16.49 7.58 5.95
C LEU A 82 16.66 9.00 5.38
N ASN A 83 17.44 9.86 6.05
CA ASN A 83 17.77 11.20 5.53
C ASN A 83 18.67 11.14 4.29
N THR A 84 19.49 10.10 4.18
CA THR A 84 20.43 9.93 3.05
C THR A 84 19.84 9.02 1.99
N ASN A 85 19.17 7.94 2.41
CA ASN A 85 18.52 7.00 1.51
C ASN A 85 17.18 6.57 2.06
N ARG A 86 16.10 7.00 1.40
CA ARG A 86 14.71 6.64 1.74
C ARG A 86 14.34 5.21 1.36
N PHE A 87 15.14 4.57 0.51
CA PHE A 87 14.92 3.22 0.04
C PHE A 87 15.38 2.20 1.08
N ILE A 88 14.58 1.15 1.24
CA ILE A 88 14.79 0.14 2.28
C ILE A 88 15.15 -1.24 1.73
N ASP A 89 15.36 -1.38 0.42
CA ASP A 89 15.58 -2.67 -0.26
C ASP A 89 16.74 -3.49 0.32
N GLN A 90 17.76 -2.81 0.82
CA GLN A 90 18.99 -3.42 1.33
C GLN A 90 19.06 -3.44 2.85
N TRP A 91 17.99 -3.04 3.53
CA TRP A 91 17.97 -3.05 4.98
C TRP A 91 17.86 -4.48 5.49
N PRO A 92 18.53 -4.81 6.61
CA PRO A 92 18.25 -6.06 7.30
C PRO A 92 16.75 -6.13 7.67
N GLU A 93 16.13 -7.29 7.41
CA GLU A 93 14.69 -7.49 7.65
C GLU A 93 14.29 -7.06 9.07
N GLU A 94 15.12 -7.40 10.06
CA GLU A 94 14.90 -7.07 11.47
C GLU A 94 14.85 -5.55 11.74
N GLU A 95 15.67 -4.74 11.07
CA GLU A 95 15.64 -3.28 11.23
C GLU A 95 14.34 -2.69 10.66
N SER A 96 13.92 -3.17 9.49
CA SER A 96 12.67 -2.74 8.87
C SER A 96 11.46 -3.15 9.73
N ARG A 97 11.48 -4.38 10.28
CA ARG A 97 10.45 -4.92 11.17
C ARG A 97 10.32 -4.09 12.44
N GLN A 98 11.44 -3.73 13.08
CA GLN A 98 11.42 -2.92 14.30
C GLN A 98 10.75 -1.54 14.09
N LEU A 99 10.97 -0.89 12.94
CA LEU A 99 10.25 0.35 12.63
C LEU A 99 8.76 0.10 12.37
N ILE A 100 8.42 -0.96 11.65
CA ILE A 100 7.03 -1.34 11.37
C ILE A 100 6.27 -1.56 12.68
N GLU A 101 6.84 -2.35 13.60
CA GLU A 101 6.27 -2.60 14.92
C GLU A 101 6.17 -1.34 15.77
N ARG A 102 7.20 -0.49 15.75
CA ARG A 102 7.22 0.76 16.51
C ARG A 102 6.12 1.74 16.07
N PHE A 103 5.71 1.68 14.81
CA PHE A 103 4.74 2.60 14.21
C PHE A 103 3.48 1.88 13.69
N ASP A 104 3.15 0.75 14.30
CA ASP A 104 2.01 -0.12 13.96
C ASP A 104 0.63 0.54 14.16
N THR A 105 0.57 1.62 14.93
CA THR A 105 -0.66 2.38 15.23
C THR A 105 -0.83 3.63 14.38
N TRP A 106 0.10 3.94 13.48
CA TRP A 106 0.01 5.13 12.66
C TRP A 106 -1.10 5.05 11.62
N PRO A 107 -1.97 6.07 11.49
CA PRO A 107 -2.90 6.11 10.38
C PRO A 107 -2.16 6.37 9.06
N CYS A 108 -2.60 5.72 7.99
CA CYS A 108 -2.21 6.08 6.64
C CYS A 108 -2.46 7.59 6.39
N PRO A 109 -1.52 8.33 5.77
CA PRO A 109 -1.72 9.75 5.45
C PRO A 109 -3.00 10.04 4.64
N ALA A 110 -3.43 9.11 3.78
CA ALA A 110 -4.64 9.22 2.99
C ALA A 110 -5.93 8.86 3.75
N LEU A 111 -5.86 8.51 5.04
CA LEU A 111 -7.04 8.20 5.84
C LEU A 111 -7.77 9.49 6.25
N GLU A 112 -9.06 9.54 5.97
CA GLU A 112 -9.96 10.62 6.36
C GLU A 112 -10.55 10.36 7.75
N GLN A 113 -11.03 11.42 8.41
CA GLN A 113 -11.63 11.31 9.75
C GLN A 113 -12.86 10.40 9.80
N ASN A 114 -13.60 10.31 8.69
CA ASN A 114 -14.75 9.41 8.55
C ASN A 114 -14.36 7.95 8.24
N GLY A 115 -13.08 7.60 8.33
CA GLY A 115 -12.55 6.25 8.06
C GLY A 115 -12.43 5.91 6.57
N SER A 116 -12.77 6.82 5.66
CA SER A 116 -12.59 6.60 4.22
C SER A 116 -11.16 6.92 3.77
N CYS A 117 -10.74 6.35 2.64
CA CYS A 117 -9.45 6.68 2.05
C CYS A 117 -9.65 7.73 0.95
N GLY A 118 -8.96 8.87 1.09
CA GLY A 118 -8.98 9.95 0.11
C GLY A 118 -8.44 9.55 -1.26
N LEU A 119 -7.69 8.45 -1.35
CA LEU A 119 -7.13 7.90 -2.59
C LEU A 119 -7.68 6.52 -2.93
N TYR A 120 -8.93 6.22 -2.54
CA TYR A 120 -9.49 4.87 -2.70
C TYR A 120 -9.32 4.30 -4.13
N GLN A 121 -9.60 5.09 -5.17
CA GLN A 121 -9.48 4.64 -6.57
C GLN A 121 -8.04 4.34 -7.02
N PHE A 122 -7.06 4.92 -6.34
CA PHE A 122 -5.63 4.80 -6.66
C PHE A 122 -4.89 3.86 -5.70
N ARG A 123 -5.63 3.08 -4.90
CA ARG A 123 -5.04 2.12 -3.96
C ARG A 123 -4.20 1.08 -4.71
N PRO A 124 -2.90 0.95 -4.39
CA PRO A 124 -2.01 -0.03 -4.99
C PRO A 124 -2.34 -1.47 -4.62
N LEU A 125 -1.58 -2.43 -5.16
CA LEU A 125 -1.71 -3.86 -4.86
C LEU A 125 -1.62 -4.11 -3.36
N VAL A 126 -0.55 -3.66 -2.70
CA VAL A 126 -0.35 -3.80 -1.26
C VAL A 126 -1.53 -3.27 -0.43
N CYS A 127 -2.13 -2.14 -0.82
CA CYS A 127 -3.29 -1.59 -0.11
C CYS A 127 -4.57 -2.42 -0.30
N ARG A 128 -4.71 -3.13 -1.42
CA ARG A 128 -5.90 -3.91 -1.77
C ARG A 128 -5.82 -5.33 -1.23
N SER A 129 -4.64 -5.95 -1.28
CA SER A 129 -4.38 -7.29 -0.76
C SER A 129 -4.47 -7.37 0.76
N MET A 130 -4.07 -6.32 1.48
CA MET A 130 -4.15 -6.26 2.95
C MET A 130 -5.56 -6.50 3.52
N GLY A 131 -6.62 -6.28 2.75
CA GLY A 131 -8.00 -6.58 3.16
C GLY A 131 -8.51 -7.96 2.76
N VAL A 132 -7.72 -8.73 2.00
CA VAL A 132 -8.09 -10.02 1.42
C VAL A 132 -7.54 -11.15 2.29
N PRO A 133 -8.37 -12.09 2.78
CA PRO A 133 -7.93 -13.21 3.60
C PRO A 133 -6.79 -14.00 2.94
N PRO A 134 -5.60 -14.07 3.55
CA PRO A 134 -4.51 -14.87 3.02
C PRO A 134 -4.77 -16.37 3.24
N GLU A 135 -4.13 -17.21 2.42
CA GLU A 135 -4.09 -18.66 2.61
C GLU A 135 -2.65 -19.10 2.81
N ASP A 136 -2.38 -19.77 3.92
CA ASP A 136 -1.08 -20.37 4.23
C ASP A 136 -1.27 -21.79 4.76
N GLY A 137 -0.47 -22.73 4.25
CA GLY A 137 -0.54 -24.14 4.66
C GLY A 137 -1.91 -24.81 4.47
N GLY A 138 -2.78 -24.27 3.60
CA GLY A 138 -4.16 -24.73 3.43
C GLY A 138 -5.15 -24.18 4.47
N CYS A 139 -4.71 -23.29 5.36
CA CYS A 139 -5.56 -22.55 6.30
C CYS A 139 -5.83 -21.14 5.78
N VAL A 140 -7.04 -20.62 6.02
CA VAL A 140 -7.41 -19.23 5.72
C VAL A 140 -7.52 -18.48 7.04
N SER A 141 -6.88 -17.32 7.14
CA SER A 141 -6.96 -16.43 8.30
C SER A 141 -7.59 -15.08 7.94
N GLY A 142 -8.11 -14.37 8.94
CA GLY A 142 -8.66 -13.04 8.71
C GLY A 142 -7.52 -12.06 8.41
N ALA A 143 -7.66 -11.24 7.37
CA ALA A 143 -6.64 -10.26 7.02
C ALA A 143 -6.67 -9.02 7.95
N CYS A 144 -7.75 -8.84 8.72
CA CYS A 144 -7.86 -7.75 9.70
C CYS A 144 -8.71 -8.16 10.91
N ALA A 145 -8.67 -7.32 11.95
CA ALA A 145 -9.34 -7.56 13.24
C ALA A 145 -10.87 -7.74 13.17
N VAL A 146 -11.51 -7.39 12.05
CA VAL A 146 -12.95 -7.55 11.85
C VAL A 146 -13.33 -8.77 11.00
N GLN A 147 -12.35 -9.47 10.40
CA GLN A 147 -12.57 -10.73 9.68
C GLN A 147 -12.47 -11.92 10.64
N THR A 148 -13.40 -11.99 11.60
CA THR A 148 -13.41 -13.00 12.68
C THR A 148 -14.41 -14.14 12.46
N ALA A 149 -15.18 -14.10 11.37
CA ALA A 149 -16.19 -15.12 11.07
C ALA A 149 -15.54 -16.46 10.68
N VAL A 150 -15.96 -17.55 11.33
CA VAL A 150 -15.49 -18.91 11.04
C VAL A 150 -16.66 -19.76 10.52
N PRO A 151 -16.49 -20.51 9.40
CA PRO A 151 -15.29 -20.57 8.57
C PRO A 151 -15.16 -19.32 7.69
N LEU A 152 -13.93 -18.84 7.51
CA LEU A 152 -13.65 -17.84 6.49
C LEU A 152 -13.85 -18.46 5.11
N ILE A 153 -14.52 -17.73 4.21
CA ILE A 153 -14.69 -18.17 2.83
C ILE A 153 -13.31 -18.15 2.17
N ARG A 154 -12.91 -19.31 1.61
CA ARG A 154 -11.66 -19.46 0.87
C ARG A 154 -11.83 -18.92 -0.55
N LEU A 155 -10.98 -17.99 -0.96
CA LEU A 155 -10.89 -17.56 -2.37
C LEU A 155 -10.50 -18.75 -3.26
N SER A 156 -11.02 -18.83 -4.47
CA SER A 156 -10.61 -19.87 -5.42
C SER A 156 -9.12 -19.73 -5.76
N LYS A 157 -8.48 -20.86 -6.11
CA LYS A 157 -7.07 -20.88 -6.56
C LYS A 157 -6.82 -19.86 -7.67
N THR A 158 -7.75 -19.76 -8.63
CA THR A 158 -7.68 -18.81 -9.75
C THR A 158 -7.56 -17.36 -9.29
N ILE A 159 -8.40 -16.91 -8.35
CA ILE A 159 -8.35 -15.52 -7.87
C ILE A 159 -7.06 -15.22 -7.09
N ARG A 160 -6.53 -16.22 -6.37
CA ARG A 160 -5.23 -16.08 -5.69
C ARG A 160 -4.06 -16.03 -6.68
N GLU A 161 -4.12 -16.83 -7.74
CA GLU A 161 -3.10 -16.79 -8.81
C GLU A 161 -3.14 -15.47 -9.58
N GLU A 162 -4.30 -14.80 -9.68
CA GLU A 162 -4.40 -13.45 -10.24
C GLU A 162 -3.64 -12.41 -9.39
N GLU A 163 -3.65 -12.52 -8.07
CA GLU A 163 -2.86 -11.66 -7.17
C GLU A 163 -1.35 -11.84 -7.42
N ASN A 164 -0.89 -13.10 -7.46
CA ASN A 164 0.49 -13.43 -7.78
C ASN A 164 0.90 -12.92 -9.17
N HIS A 165 -0.01 -12.99 -10.14
CA HIS A 165 0.24 -12.44 -11.47
C HIS A 165 0.40 -10.92 -11.42
N LEU A 166 -0.46 -10.20 -10.69
CA LEU A 166 -0.33 -8.74 -10.52
C LEU A 166 1.00 -8.36 -9.84
N ALA A 167 1.43 -9.09 -8.81
CA ALA A 167 2.73 -8.89 -8.18
C ALA A 167 3.88 -9.14 -9.16
N GLY A 168 3.79 -10.18 -10.01
CA GLY A 168 4.76 -10.42 -11.07
C GLY A 168 4.82 -9.29 -12.10
N MET A 169 3.67 -8.74 -12.50
CA MET A 169 3.61 -7.56 -13.38
C MET A 169 4.26 -6.33 -12.74
N GLU A 170 4.04 -6.13 -11.43
CA GLU A 170 4.68 -5.05 -10.67
C GLU A 170 6.20 -5.17 -10.72
N ALA A 171 6.73 -6.35 -10.42
CA ALA A 171 8.17 -6.61 -10.45
C ALA A 171 8.79 -6.39 -11.83
N GLU A 172 8.10 -6.84 -12.90
CA GLU A 172 8.55 -6.61 -14.28
C GLU A 172 8.57 -5.12 -14.66
N GLU A 173 7.55 -4.37 -14.26
CA GLU A 173 7.45 -2.92 -14.51
C GLU A 173 8.51 -2.14 -13.70
N ILE A 174 8.79 -2.54 -12.46
CA ILE A 174 9.87 -1.97 -11.63
C ILE A 174 11.23 -2.21 -12.30
N GLU A 175 11.52 -3.45 -12.71
CA GLU A 175 12.79 -3.79 -13.36
C GLU A 175 12.96 -3.04 -14.69
N ALA A 176 11.88 -2.81 -15.44
CA ALA A 176 11.91 -1.95 -16.62
C ALA A 176 12.25 -0.50 -16.26
N LEU A 177 11.62 0.07 -15.23
CA LEU A 177 11.90 1.43 -14.76
C LEU A 177 13.35 1.58 -14.29
N ARG A 178 13.90 0.60 -13.56
CA ARG A 178 15.30 0.63 -13.10
C ARG A 178 16.28 0.68 -14.26
N ARG A 179 16.04 -0.12 -15.31
CA ARG A 179 16.88 -0.14 -16.52
C ARG A 179 16.81 1.17 -17.32
N HIS A 180 15.68 1.86 -17.30
CA HIS A 180 15.48 3.10 -18.04
C HIS A 180 15.93 4.35 -17.28
N ASP A 181 15.54 4.48 -16.02
CA ASP A 181 15.66 5.72 -15.24
C ASP A 181 16.75 5.65 -14.16
N GLY A 182 17.38 4.49 -13.96
CA GLY A 182 18.45 4.31 -12.97
C GLY A 182 17.97 4.47 -11.53
N ALA A 183 16.73 4.04 -11.22
CA ALA A 183 16.15 4.20 -9.89
C ALA A 183 17.06 3.64 -8.77
N GLU A 184 17.24 4.43 -7.72
CA GLU A 184 18.16 4.15 -6.59
C GLU A 184 17.67 3.01 -5.67
N GLY A 185 16.40 2.61 -5.79
CA GLY A 185 15.75 1.52 -5.04
C GLY A 185 14.31 1.28 -5.48
N GLU A 186 13.65 0.27 -4.91
CA GLU A 186 12.31 -0.20 -5.30
C GLU A 186 11.27 0.04 -4.20
N GLU A 187 11.66 -0.16 -2.94
CA GLU A 187 10.77 -0.07 -1.78
C GLU A 187 11.11 1.09 -0.85
N LEU A 188 10.05 1.73 -0.34
CA LEU A 188 10.11 2.83 0.62
C LEU A 188 8.92 2.74 1.59
N PHE A 189 9.06 3.31 2.79
CA PHE A 189 7.91 3.35 3.71
C PHE A 189 6.79 4.23 3.19
N LEU A 190 5.54 3.78 3.35
CA LEU A 190 4.32 4.43 2.85
C LEU A 190 4.28 5.97 2.96
N PRO A 191 4.69 6.62 4.07
CA PRO A 191 4.65 8.09 4.16
C PRO A 191 5.45 8.79 3.05
N TYR A 192 6.60 8.24 2.63
CA TYR A 192 7.41 8.79 1.54
C TYR A 192 6.68 8.78 0.19
N ALA A 193 5.68 7.92 0.00
CA ALA A 193 4.92 7.84 -1.24
C ALA A 193 4.05 9.08 -1.50
N PHE A 194 3.69 9.83 -0.46
CA PHE A 194 2.87 11.03 -0.56
C PHE A 194 3.67 12.31 -0.78
N LEU A 195 4.99 12.25 -0.60
CA LEU A 195 5.86 13.42 -0.68
C LEU A 195 6.58 13.51 -2.03
N SER A 196 6.88 14.74 -2.42
CA SER A 196 7.72 15.02 -3.58
C SER A 196 9.19 14.77 -3.25
N ASP A 197 9.99 14.35 -4.24
CA ASP A 197 11.45 14.20 -4.08
C ASP A 197 12.17 15.53 -3.80
N ALA A 198 11.49 16.65 -4.04
CA ALA A 198 12.04 18.00 -3.99
C ALA A 198 12.21 18.59 -2.57
N GLY A 199 12.27 17.77 -1.53
CA GLY A 199 12.45 18.25 -0.16
C GLY A 199 13.37 17.32 0.61
N ALA A 200 14.64 17.70 0.73
CA ALA A 200 15.41 17.35 1.92
C ALA A 200 14.65 17.93 3.11
N TRP A 201 14.22 17.06 4.03
CA TRP A 201 13.54 17.44 5.27
C TRP A 201 14.56 17.61 6.39
#